data_AF-A0A848GMQ5-F1
#
_entry.id   AF-A0A848GMQ5-F1
#
_cell.length_a   1.000
_cell.length_b   1.000
_cell.length_c   1.000
_cell.angle_alpha   90.00
_cell.angle_beta   90.00
_cell.angle_gamma   90.00
#
_symmetry.space_group_name_H-M   'P 1'
#
loop_
_entity.id
_entity.type
_entity.pdbx_description
1 polymer ?
#
loop_
_entity_poly.entity_id
_entity_poly.type
_entity_poly.pdbx_seq_one_letter_code
_entity_poly.pdbx_strand_id
1 'polypeptide(L)'
;MDLSKKHNIHFAGNPQAGKTLVFGHGFGIDQQSFSQIVPAFEQDYRIVLYDNAGGGKSDLSSYNYERYETLEGYVTDLTGIMAFTRGTHTTFIGHSVSGMMAANDIVVPPVVSEYMERHIPGSKRIKINAQGHFPQISAPDEVIAALQSFV
;
A
#
# COMPACT_ATOMS: atom_id res chain seq x y z
N MET A 1 -19.19 0.30 12.62
CA MET A 1 -17.91 0.70 13.25
C MET A 1 -17.28 1.74 12.34
N ASP A 2 -16.70 2.80 12.89
CA ASP A 2 -16.03 3.83 12.09
C ASP A 2 -14.75 3.25 11.45
N LEU A 3 -14.75 3.08 10.12
CA LEU A 3 -13.62 2.57 9.35
C LEU A 3 -12.37 3.43 9.54
N SER A 4 -12.54 4.75 9.69
CA SER A 4 -11.44 5.69 9.88
C SER A 4 -10.69 5.39 11.17
N LYS A 5 -11.44 5.21 12.27
CA LYS A 5 -10.87 4.81 13.56
C LYS A 5 -10.27 3.40 13.54
N LYS A 6 -10.98 2.44 12.93
CA LYS A 6 -10.53 1.03 12.88
C LYS A 6 -9.15 0.89 12.24
N HIS A 7 -8.92 1.62 11.15
CA HIS A 7 -7.71 1.51 10.34
C HIS A 7 -6.79 2.71 10.45
N ASN A 8 -6.98 3.60 11.44
CA ASN A 8 -6.17 4.81 11.61
C ASN A 8 -5.97 5.56 10.27
N ILE A 9 -7.09 5.84 9.58
CA ILE A 9 -7.05 6.41 8.23
C ILE A 9 -6.62 7.88 8.31
N HIS A 10 -5.61 8.22 7.51
CA HIS A 10 -5.14 9.60 7.34
C HIS A 10 -5.27 10.05 5.89
N PHE A 11 -5.65 11.31 5.73
CA PHE A 11 -5.70 11.99 4.44
C PHE A 11 -4.53 12.97 4.34
N ALA A 12 -3.89 12.98 3.17
CA ALA A 12 -2.79 13.88 2.83
C ALA A 12 -2.91 14.36 1.37
N GLY A 13 -2.00 15.23 0.96
CA GLY A 13 -1.96 15.76 -0.40
C GLY A 13 -3.11 16.71 -0.74
N ASN A 14 -3.41 16.81 -2.03
CA ASN A 14 -4.34 17.78 -2.59
C ASN A 14 -5.79 17.28 -2.51
N PRO A 15 -6.64 17.87 -1.64
CA PRO A 15 -8.03 17.42 -1.49
C PRO A 15 -8.88 17.71 -2.72
N GLN A 16 -8.44 18.55 -3.67
CA GLN A 16 -9.15 18.85 -4.91
C GLN A 16 -8.64 18.04 -6.11
N ALA A 17 -7.62 17.19 -5.93
CA ALA A 17 -7.14 16.32 -6.99
C ALA A 17 -8.23 15.36 -7.47
N GLY A 18 -8.29 15.16 -8.79
CA GLY A 18 -9.23 14.21 -9.41
C GLY A 18 -8.79 12.74 -9.30
N LYS A 19 -7.54 12.48 -8.89
CA LYS A 19 -6.96 11.15 -8.70
C LYS A 19 -6.59 10.93 -7.23
N THR A 20 -6.78 9.69 -6.76
CA THR A 20 -6.45 9.29 -5.39
C THR A 20 -5.38 8.19 -5.38
N LEU A 21 -4.39 8.30 -4.50
CA LEU A 21 -3.46 7.22 -4.17
C LEU A 21 -3.80 6.66 -2.79
N VAL A 22 -3.95 5.35 -2.68
CA VAL A 22 -4.21 4.64 -1.41
C VAL A 22 -3.02 3.75 -1.10
N PHE A 23 -2.36 3.98 0.04
CA PHE A 23 -1.14 3.26 0.43
C PHE A 23 -1.44 2.18 1.47
N GLY A 24 -1.09 0.93 1.17
CA GLY A 24 -1.21 -0.22 2.06
C GLY A 24 0.15 -0.82 2.42
N HIS A 25 0.45 -0.96 3.71
CA HIS A 25 1.74 -1.44 4.18
C HIS A 25 1.78 -2.98 4.37
N GLY A 26 2.97 -3.58 4.36
CA GLY A 26 3.16 -5.00 4.68
C GLY A 26 3.02 -5.33 6.18
N PHE A 27 3.09 -6.61 6.55
CA PHE A 27 3.11 -7.01 7.96
C PHE A 27 4.38 -6.54 8.69
N GLY A 28 4.25 -6.25 9.99
CA GLY A 28 5.36 -5.84 10.85
C GLY A 28 5.76 -4.36 10.76
N ILE A 29 5.06 -3.57 9.94
CA ILE A 29 5.24 -2.12 9.79
C ILE A 29 3.89 -1.41 9.85
N ASP A 30 3.88 -0.10 9.60
CA ASP A 30 2.69 0.73 9.55
C ASP A 30 2.76 1.78 8.42
N GLN A 31 1.74 2.63 8.31
CA GLN A 31 1.66 3.67 7.29
C GLN A 31 2.84 4.68 7.29
N GLN A 32 3.58 4.84 8.39
CA GLN A 32 4.73 5.75 8.46
C GLN A 32 5.90 5.28 7.58
N SER A 33 5.90 4.00 7.18
CA SER A 33 6.88 3.47 6.22
C SER A 33 6.86 4.18 4.87
N PHE A 34 5.80 4.92 4.55
CA PHE A 34 5.68 5.71 3.31
C PHE A 34 6.02 7.20 3.50
N SER A 35 6.49 7.62 4.67
CA SER A 35 6.76 9.04 4.99
C SER A 35 7.75 9.72 4.03
N GLN A 36 8.69 8.98 3.46
CA GLN A 36 9.63 9.50 2.46
C GLN A 36 9.06 9.52 1.04
N ILE A 37 7.99 8.76 0.77
CA ILE A 37 7.38 8.63 -0.55
C ILE A 37 6.26 9.65 -0.75
N VAL A 38 5.39 9.80 0.26
CA VAL A 38 4.17 10.62 0.19
C VAL A 38 4.43 12.04 -0.32
N PRO A 39 5.43 12.80 0.18
CA PRO A 39 5.65 14.18 -0.25
C PRO A 39 5.83 14.37 -1.76
N ALA A 40 6.34 13.36 -2.47
CA ALA A 40 6.54 13.42 -3.92
C ALA A 40 5.24 13.45 -4.73
N PHE A 41 4.09 13.16 -4.10
CA PHE A 41 2.78 13.06 -4.77
C PHE A 41 1.73 14.02 -4.19
N GLU A 42 2.04 14.73 -3.10
CA GLU A 42 1.06 15.54 -2.37
C GLU A 42 0.44 16.69 -3.18
N GLN A 43 1.17 17.24 -4.15
CA GLN A 43 0.68 18.35 -4.97
C GLN A 43 -0.42 17.92 -5.96
N ASP A 44 -0.26 16.72 -6.54
CA ASP A 44 -1.07 16.28 -7.68
C ASP A 44 -2.17 15.28 -7.29
N TYR A 45 -2.05 14.64 -6.13
CA TYR A 45 -2.91 13.54 -5.72
C TYR A 45 -3.57 13.80 -4.38
N ARG A 46 -4.80 13.30 -4.24
CA ARG A 46 -5.36 13.02 -2.92
C ARG A 46 -4.71 11.75 -2.41
N ILE A 47 -4.20 11.76 -1.19
CA ILE A 47 -3.49 10.62 -0.61
C ILE A 47 -4.28 10.08 0.58
N VAL A 48 -4.37 8.76 0.65
CA VAL A 48 -5.00 8.03 1.75
C VAL A 48 -3.99 7.02 2.28
N LEU A 49 -3.72 7.11 3.57
CA LEU A 49 -2.87 6.22 4.33
C LEU A 49 -3.74 5.49 5.35
N TYR A 50 -3.46 4.22 5.59
CA TYR A 50 -4.16 3.45 6.61
C TYR A 50 -3.25 2.37 7.19
N ASP A 51 -3.59 1.93 8.41
CA ASP A 51 -2.97 0.79 9.05
C ASP A 51 -3.83 -0.47 8.84
N ASN A 52 -3.20 -1.53 8.32
CA ASN A 52 -3.79 -2.87 8.27
C ASN A 52 -4.15 -3.32 9.70
N ALA A 53 -5.19 -4.14 9.82
CA ALA A 53 -5.60 -4.67 11.12
C ALA A 53 -4.43 -5.40 11.81
N GLY A 54 -4.14 -5.00 13.05
CA GLY A 54 -3.00 -5.50 13.84
C GLY A 54 -1.67 -4.77 13.57
N GLY A 55 -1.63 -3.85 12.62
CA GLY A 55 -0.49 -2.97 12.34
C GLY A 55 -0.68 -1.57 12.93
N GLY A 56 0.44 -0.87 13.17
CA GLY A 56 0.47 0.53 13.56
C GLY A 56 -0.46 0.90 14.72
N LYS A 57 -1.33 1.88 14.48
CA LYS A 57 -2.35 2.33 15.43
C LYS A 57 -3.75 1.87 15.02
N SER A 58 -3.86 0.81 14.22
CA SER A 58 -5.16 0.17 13.99
C SER A 58 -5.80 -0.23 15.33
N ASP A 59 -7.13 -0.20 15.39
CA ASP A 59 -7.85 -0.48 16.61
C ASP A 59 -7.76 -1.97 16.95
N LEU A 60 -6.89 -2.31 17.92
CA LEU A 60 -6.68 -3.69 18.36
C LEU A 60 -7.95 -4.33 18.94
N SER A 61 -8.90 -3.54 19.47
CA SER A 61 -10.18 -4.08 19.93
C SER A 61 -11.08 -4.56 18.79
N SER A 62 -10.78 -4.12 17.57
CA SER A 62 -11.43 -4.56 16.33
C SER A 62 -10.75 -5.77 15.68
N TYR A 63 -9.64 -6.26 16.24
CA TYR A 63 -8.92 -7.40 15.69
C TYR A 63 -9.66 -8.70 16.00
N ASN A 64 -9.86 -9.54 14.99
CA ASN A 64 -10.49 -10.84 15.11
C ASN A 64 -9.58 -11.89 14.46
N TYR A 65 -9.09 -12.84 15.25
CA TYR A 65 -8.12 -13.84 14.79
C TYR A 65 -8.65 -14.70 13.64
N GLU A 66 -9.90 -15.18 13.72
CA GLU A 66 -10.52 -15.99 12.66
C GLU A 66 -10.67 -15.21 11.36
N ARG A 67 -11.04 -13.92 11.44
CA ARG A 67 -11.21 -13.03 10.26
C ARG A 67 -9.88 -12.79 9.53
N TYR A 68 -8.79 -12.65 10.27
CA TYR A 68 -7.48 -12.31 9.72
C TYR A 68 -6.52 -13.52 9.64
N GLU A 69 -7.05 -14.73 9.82
CA GLU A 69 -6.31 -15.98 9.57
C GLU A 69 -5.96 -16.12 8.08
N THR A 70 -6.79 -15.56 7.21
CA THR A 70 -6.62 -15.57 5.75
C THR A 70 -6.65 -14.15 5.16
N LEU A 71 -6.33 -14.01 3.87
CA LEU A 71 -6.29 -12.69 3.21
C LEU A 71 -7.68 -12.08 3.00
N GLU A 72 -8.75 -12.87 3.03
CA GLU A 72 -10.12 -12.44 2.78
C GLU A 72 -10.56 -11.31 3.74
N GLY A 73 -10.17 -11.37 5.01
CA GLY A 73 -10.44 -10.30 5.98
C GLY A 73 -9.79 -8.98 5.59
N TYR A 74 -8.53 -9.02 5.15
CA TYR A 74 -7.77 -7.86 4.70
C TYR A 74 -8.32 -7.29 3.38
N VAL A 75 -8.68 -8.15 2.43
CA VAL A 75 -9.30 -7.74 1.15
C VAL A 75 -10.66 -7.07 1.39
N THR A 76 -11.47 -7.63 2.30
CA THR A 76 -12.76 -7.03 2.69
C THR A 76 -12.57 -5.65 3.30
N ASP A 77 -11.56 -5.46 4.14
CA ASP A 77 -11.27 -4.16 4.74
C ASP A 77 -10.76 -3.16 3.68
N LEU A 78 -9.83 -3.58 2.82
CA LEU A 78 -9.32 -2.75 1.73
C LEU A 78 -10.43 -2.28 0.79
N THR A 79 -11.33 -3.17 0.38
CA THR A 79 -12.48 -2.78 -0.47
C THR A 79 -13.38 -1.76 0.23
N GLY A 80 -13.61 -1.91 1.53
CA GLY A 80 -14.33 -0.92 2.35
C GLY A 80 -13.63 0.44 2.41
N ILE A 81 -12.31 0.44 2.57
CA ILE A 81 -11.48 1.66 2.57
C ILE A 81 -11.53 2.34 1.18
N MET A 82 -11.34 1.58 0.10
CA MET A 82 -11.42 2.10 -1.27
C MET A 82 -12.79 2.75 -1.54
N ALA A 83 -13.88 2.09 -1.13
CA ALA A 83 -15.23 2.65 -1.23
C ALA A 83 -15.43 3.92 -0.36
N PHE A 84 -14.86 3.94 0.84
CA PHE A 84 -14.92 5.09 1.76
C PHE A 84 -14.24 6.35 1.17
N THR A 85 -13.18 6.18 0.38
CA THR A 85 -12.37 7.30 -0.15
C THR A 85 -13.01 8.04 -1.34
N ARG A 86 -14.13 7.52 -1.88
CA ARG A 86 -14.99 8.16 -2.92
C ARG A 86 -14.27 8.67 -4.18
N GLY A 87 -13.06 8.19 -4.48
CA GLY A 87 -12.32 8.57 -5.69
C GLY A 87 -12.84 7.82 -6.91
N THR A 88 -13.19 8.54 -7.99
CA THR A 88 -13.57 7.91 -9.26
C THR A 88 -12.36 7.29 -9.99
N HIS A 89 -11.15 7.77 -9.69
CA HIS A 89 -9.88 7.28 -10.22
C HIS A 89 -8.91 7.03 -9.05
N THR A 90 -8.92 5.81 -8.53
CA THR A 90 -8.12 5.43 -7.37
C THR A 90 -7.08 4.40 -7.74
N THR A 91 -5.82 4.65 -7.40
CA THR A 91 -4.71 3.71 -7.53
C THR A 91 -4.31 3.20 -6.15
N PHE A 92 -4.30 1.89 -5.97
CA PHE A 92 -3.79 1.25 -4.76
C PHE A 92 -2.30 0.96 -4.90
N ILE A 93 -1.51 1.42 -3.94
CA ILE A 93 -0.06 1.20 -3.84
C ILE A 93 0.17 0.37 -2.58
N GLY A 94 0.42 -0.91 -2.76
CA GLY A 94 0.70 -1.80 -1.64
C GLY A 94 2.17 -2.19 -1.56
N HIS A 95 2.67 -2.49 -0.35
CA HIS A 95 3.99 -3.11 -0.11
C HIS A 95 3.82 -4.57 0.38
N SER A 96 4.71 -5.46 -0.06
CA SER A 96 4.80 -6.87 0.35
C SER A 96 3.48 -7.62 0.12
N VAL A 97 2.82 -8.11 1.17
CA VAL A 97 1.48 -8.76 1.08
C VAL A 97 0.44 -7.87 0.40
N SER A 98 0.65 -6.55 0.38
CA SER A 98 -0.19 -5.60 -0.34
C SER A 98 0.27 -5.33 -1.79
N GLY A 99 1.49 -5.69 -2.21
CA GLY A 99 1.92 -5.52 -3.60
C GLY A 99 3.43 -5.52 -3.86
N MET A 100 4.03 -4.34 -3.87
CA MET A 100 5.42 -4.03 -4.25
C MET A 100 6.45 -4.73 -3.37
N MET A 101 7.51 -5.25 -3.99
CA MET A 101 8.67 -5.89 -3.33
C MET A 101 9.98 -5.40 -3.98
N ALA A 102 11.10 -5.49 -3.27
CA ALA A 102 12.40 -5.10 -3.81
C ALA A 102 12.97 -6.15 -4.77
N ALA A 103 13.90 -5.77 -5.65
CA ALA A 103 14.54 -6.72 -6.54
C ALA A 103 15.45 -7.74 -5.81
N ASN A 104 16.10 -7.32 -4.72
CA ASN A 104 16.95 -8.18 -3.89
C ASN A 104 16.32 -8.39 -2.51
N ASP A 105 15.11 -8.94 -2.53
CA ASP A 105 14.29 -9.22 -1.36
C ASP A 105 14.61 -10.60 -0.80
N ILE A 106 14.99 -10.66 0.48
CA ILE A 106 15.33 -11.90 1.18
C ILE A 106 14.09 -12.64 1.70
N VAL A 107 12.94 -11.96 1.79
CA VAL A 107 11.68 -12.50 2.30
C VAL A 107 10.84 -13.03 1.14
N VAL A 108 10.75 -12.28 0.05
CA VAL A 108 9.94 -12.63 -1.13
C VAL A 108 10.84 -12.86 -2.34
N PRO A 109 10.97 -14.10 -2.85
CA PRO A 109 11.85 -14.37 -3.96
C PRO A 109 11.32 -13.73 -5.27
N PRO A 110 12.21 -13.30 -6.19
CA PRO A 110 11.82 -12.61 -7.43
C PRO A 110 10.80 -13.37 -8.29
N VAL A 111 10.80 -14.70 -8.23
CA VAL A 111 9.86 -15.58 -8.96
C VAL A 111 8.39 -15.29 -8.63
N VAL A 112 8.09 -14.73 -7.46
CA VAL A 112 6.71 -14.32 -7.11
C VAL A 112 6.25 -13.19 -8.03
N SER A 113 7.09 -12.16 -8.22
CA SER A 113 6.76 -11.06 -9.13
C SER A 113 6.65 -11.52 -10.59
N GLU A 114 7.47 -12.49 -11.01
CA GLU A 114 7.36 -13.11 -12.33
C GLU A 114 6.07 -13.88 -12.51
N TYR A 115 5.67 -14.64 -11.48
CA TYR A 115 4.40 -15.36 -11.47
C TYR A 115 3.24 -14.38 -11.58
N MET A 116 3.23 -13.30 -10.81
CA MET A 116 2.21 -12.25 -10.88
C MET A 116 2.14 -11.62 -12.27
N GLU A 117 3.27 -11.23 -12.86
CA GLU A 117 3.30 -10.66 -14.22
C GLU A 117 2.68 -11.61 -15.26
N ARG A 118 2.98 -12.92 -15.16
CA ARG A 118 2.45 -13.93 -16.08
C ARG A 118 0.95 -14.20 -15.89
N HIS A 119 0.41 -14.00 -14.70
CA HIS A 119 -0.96 -14.42 -14.35
C HIS A 119 -1.93 -13.26 -14.11
N ILE A 120 -1.47 -12.01 -14.12
CA ILE A 120 -2.30 -10.81 -14.00
C ILE A 120 -2.31 -10.10 -15.36
N PRO A 121 -3.38 -10.26 -16.17
CA PRO A 121 -3.49 -9.60 -17.47
C PRO A 121 -3.37 -8.07 -17.34
N GLY A 122 -2.58 -7.46 -18.21
CA GLY A 122 -2.35 -6.01 -18.21
C GLY A 122 -1.43 -5.51 -17.08
N SER A 123 -0.84 -6.40 -16.29
CA SER A 123 0.19 -6.02 -15.33
C SER A 123 1.46 -5.55 -16.04
N LYS A 124 2.18 -4.63 -15.40
CA LYS A 124 3.51 -4.18 -15.80
C LYS A 124 4.42 -4.36 -14.58
N ARG A 125 5.60 -4.94 -14.79
CA ARG A 125 6.61 -5.09 -13.75
C ARG A 125 7.71 -4.05 -13.94
N ILE A 126 8.13 -3.42 -12.85
CA ILE A 126 9.29 -2.52 -12.81
C ILE A 126 10.25 -3.04 -11.74
N LYS A 127 11.53 -3.10 -12.09
CA LYS A 127 12.57 -3.49 -11.16
C LYS A 127 12.95 -2.30 -10.28
N ILE A 128 12.80 -2.44 -8.97
CA ILE A 128 13.28 -1.47 -7.97
C ILE A 128 14.65 -1.93 -7.50
N ASN A 129 15.69 -1.16 -7.80
CA ASN A 129 17.08 -1.54 -7.49
C ASN A 129 17.41 -1.26 -6.01
N ALA A 130 16.79 -2.02 -5.11
CA ALA A 130 16.96 -1.91 -3.67
C ALA A 130 17.38 -3.24 -3.04
N GLN A 131 18.03 -3.15 -1.88
CA GLN A 131 18.35 -4.30 -1.04
C GLN A 131 17.38 -4.39 0.15
N GLY A 132 17.01 -5.62 0.50
CA GLY A 132 16.12 -5.89 1.64
C GLY A 132 14.64 -5.75 1.30
N HIS A 133 13.79 -6.07 2.28
CA HIS A 133 12.35 -6.23 2.04
C HIS A 133 11.56 -4.90 1.97
N PHE A 134 12.13 -3.79 2.47
CA PHE A 134 11.43 -2.52 2.65
C PHE A 134 11.99 -1.42 1.74
N PRO A 135 11.83 -1.52 0.40
CA PRO A 135 12.43 -0.56 -0.53
C PRO A 135 11.93 0.87 -0.34
N GLN A 136 10.70 1.05 0.17
CA GLN A 136 10.14 2.36 0.50
C GLN A 136 10.90 3.10 1.62
N ILE A 137 11.71 2.37 2.39
CA ILE A 137 12.58 2.91 3.45
C ILE A 137 14.04 2.90 2.98
N SER A 138 14.51 1.79 2.38
CA SER A 138 15.92 1.63 2.02
C SER A 138 16.34 2.33 0.73
N ALA A 139 15.40 2.59 -0.18
CA ALA A 139 15.64 3.22 -1.47
C ALA A 139 14.41 4.04 -1.93
N PRO A 140 14.00 5.07 -1.17
CA PRO A 140 12.77 5.81 -1.42
C PRO A 140 12.74 6.47 -2.81
N ASP A 141 13.87 6.98 -3.30
CA ASP A 141 13.95 7.65 -4.61
C ASP A 141 13.67 6.68 -5.77
N GLU A 142 14.16 5.44 -5.68
CA GLU A 142 13.88 4.39 -6.66
C GLU A 142 12.39 4.02 -6.68
N VAL A 143 11.77 3.96 -5.50
CA VAL A 143 10.32 3.72 -5.37
C VAL A 143 9.52 4.89 -5.94
N ILE A 144 9.88 6.13 -5.64
CA ILE A 144 9.22 7.33 -6.18
C ILE A 144 9.29 7.32 -7.70
N ALA A 145 10.48 7.11 -8.28
CA ALA A 145 10.67 7.06 -9.73
C ALA A 145 9.84 5.95 -10.38
N ALA A 146 9.79 4.77 -9.76
CA ALA A 146 8.96 3.67 -10.24
C ALA A 146 7.47 4.04 -10.22
N LEU A 147 6.96 4.56 -9.11
CA LEU A 147 5.56 4.95 -8.94
C LEU A 147 5.15 6.06 -9.92
N GLN A 148 5.98 7.09 -10.12
CA GLN A 148 5.73 8.17 -11.10
C GLN A 148 5.54 7.65 -12.53
N SER A 149 6.10 6.49 -12.87
CA SER A 149 5.91 5.87 -14.19
C SER A 149 4.61 5.06 -14.33
N PHE A 150 3.83 4.91 -13.25
CA PHE A 150 2.57 4.18 -13.20
C PHE A 150 1.33 5.06 -13.05
N VAL A 151 1.45 6.25 -12.43
CA VAL A 151 0.29 7.08 -12.00
C VAL A 151 0.03 8.31 -12.85
#